data_AF-A0A5Q4FYN0-F1
#
_entry.id   AF-A0A5Q4FYN0-F1
#
_cell.length_a   1.000
_cell.length_b   1.000
_cell.length_c   1.000
_cell.angle_alpha   90.00
_cell.angle_beta   90.00
_cell.angle_gamma   90.00
#
_symmetry.space_group_name_H-M   'P 1'
#
loop_
_entity.id
_entity.type
_entity.pdbx_description
1 polymer ?
#
loop_
_entity_poly.entity_id
_entity_poly.type
_entity_poly.pdbx_seq_one_letter_code
_entity_poly.pdbx_strand_id
1 'polypeptide(L)' 'MSLPQLDGYQVARVPGFRAGKDYMCPSCHNPIPSGLGHVVAWPDDLTDERRHWHHHCWRIAAGRGRTS' A
#
# COMPACT_ATOMS: atom_id res chain seq x y z
N MET A 1 -6.50 -12.44 8.68
CA MET A 1 -7.16 -11.15 8.39
C MET A 1 -6.78 -10.69 6.99
N SER A 2 -7.73 -10.71 6.06
CA SER A 2 -7.53 -10.27 4.68
C SER A 2 -7.43 -8.74 4.62
N LEU A 3 -6.66 -8.20 3.68
CA LEU A 3 -6.65 -6.74 3.48
C LEU A 3 -7.90 -6.38 2.69
N PRO A 4 -8.48 -5.19 2.88
CA PRO A 4 -9.55 -4.74 2.02
C PRO A 4 -9.03 -4.60 0.59
N GLN A 5 -9.75 -5.20 -0.33
CA GLN A 5 -9.60 -4.98 -1.77
C GLN A 5 -10.50 -3.79 -2.16
N LEU A 6 -10.10 -3.04 -3.18
CA LEU A 6 -10.86 -1.93 -3.73
C LEU A 6 -11.17 -2.26 -5.20
N ASP A 7 -12.41 -2.08 -5.62
CA ASP A 7 -12.79 -2.22 -7.02
C ASP A 7 -12.02 -1.20 -7.88
N GLY A 8 -11.46 -1.65 -8.99
CA GLY A 8 -10.58 -0.84 -9.85
C GLY A 8 -9.14 -0.69 -9.36
N TYR A 9 -8.77 -1.38 -8.27
CA TYR A 9 -7.41 -1.35 -7.72
C TYR A 9 -6.87 -2.77 -7.46
N GLN A 10 -5.64 -2.98 -7.91
CA GLN A 10 -4.84 -4.13 -7.49
C GLN A 10 -4.17 -3.83 -6.15
N VAL A 11 -4.15 -4.83 -5.25
CA VAL A 11 -3.53 -4.74 -3.93
C VAL A 11 -2.72 -5.99 -3.66
N ALA A 12 -1.43 -5.82 -3.41
CA ALA A 12 -0.48 -6.87 -3.10
C ALA A 12 0.19 -6.63 -1.73
N ARG A 13 0.52 -7.72 -1.05
CA ARG A 13 1.31 -7.66 0.19
C ARG A 13 2.78 -7.83 -0.13
N VAL A 14 3.62 -6.97 0.45
CA VAL A 14 5.07 -7.08 0.41
C VAL A 14 5.55 -7.54 1.78
N PRO A 15 6.08 -8.76 1.89
CA PRO A 15 6.72 -9.22 3.11
C PRO A 15 7.97 -8.38 3.43
N GLY A 16 8.29 -8.22 4.72
CA GLY A 16 9.44 -7.43 5.16
C GLY A 16 10.77 -7.83 4.51
N PHE A 17 11.00 -9.13 4.32
CA PHE A 17 12.22 -9.63 3.66
C PHE A 17 12.33 -9.26 2.17
N ARG A 18 11.23 -8.86 1.51
CA ARG A 18 11.23 -8.31 0.15
C ARG A 18 11.27 -6.78 0.13
N ALA A 19 11.06 -6.13 1.28
CA ALA A 19 11.12 -4.68 1.42
C ALA A 19 12.59 -4.25 1.53
N GLY A 20 13.30 -4.23 0.40
CA GLY A 20 14.71 -3.84 0.36
C GLY A 20 14.96 -2.32 0.33
N LYS A 21 13.90 -1.50 0.33
CA LYS A 21 13.99 -0.03 0.24
C LYS A 21 12.95 0.62 1.14
N ASP A 22 13.26 1.84 1.54
CA ASP A 22 12.36 2.71 2.29
C ASP A 22 11.40 3.40 1.32
N TYR A 23 10.11 3.41 1.66
CA TYR A 23 9.06 4.03 0.84
C TYR A 23 8.24 5.03 1.65
N MET A 24 7.70 6.07 1.03
CA MET A 24 6.82 7.03 1.72
C MET A 24 5.37 6.62 1.63
N CYS A 25 4.69 6.54 2.78
CA CYS A 25 3.27 6.21 2.84
C CYS A 25 2.41 7.46 2.53
N PRO A 26 1.56 7.46 1.47
CA PRO A 26 0.76 8.63 1.10
C PRO A 26 -0.25 9.08 2.16
N SER A 27 -0.73 8.15 2.99
CA SER A 27 -1.78 8.47 3.97
C SER A 27 -1.26 9.12 5.24
N CYS A 28 0.00 8.85 5.64
CA CYS A 28 0.57 9.37 6.88
C CYS A 28 1.86 10.16 6.67
N HIS A 29 2.37 10.22 5.44
CA HIS A 29 3.63 10.87 5.07
C HIS A 29 4.84 10.41 5.88
N ASN A 30 4.76 9.20 6.47
CA ASN A 30 5.86 8.59 7.20
C ASN A 30 6.55 7.53 6.34
N PRO A 31 7.87 7.32 6.54
CA PRO A 31 8.60 6.27 5.86
C PRO A 31 8.15 4.89 6.33
N ILE A 32 8.05 3.98 5.37
CA ILE A 32 7.92 2.53 5.52
C ILE A 32 9.36 2.01 5.40
N PRO A 33 10.04 1.68 6.51
CA PRO A 33 11.42 1.23 6.45
C PRO A 33 11.55 -0.11 5.73
N SER A 34 12.70 -0.32 5.12
CA SER A 34 13.14 -1.64 4.67
C SER A 34 13.04 -2.67 5.79
N GLY A 35 12.72 -3.91 5.44
CA GLY A 35 12.42 -4.96 6.42
C GLY A 35 11.00 -4.93 6.99
N LEU A 36 10.22 -3.85 6.78
CA LEU A 36 8.84 -3.77 7.26
C LEU A 36 7.84 -4.31 6.22
N GLY A 37 7.00 -5.24 6.67
CA GLY A 37 5.88 -5.74 5.85
C GLY A 37 4.86 -4.64 5.57
N HIS A 38 4.48 -4.49 4.31
CA HIS A 38 3.59 -3.42 3.87
C HIS A 38 2.71 -3.84 2.68
N VAL A 39 1.92 -2.89 2.18
CA VAL A 39 0.94 -3.08 1.12
C VAL A 39 1.32 -2.22 -0.06
N VAL A 40 1.25 -2.78 -1.26
CA VAL A 40 1.38 -2.04 -2.50
C VAL A 40 0.06 -2.13 -3.23
N ALA A 41 -0.45 -0.99 -3.68
CA ALA A 41 -1.68 -0.89 -4.45
C ALA A 41 -1.55 0.12 -5.59
N TRP A 42 -2.29 -0.14 -6.65
CA TRP A 42 -2.28 0.67 -7.87
C TRP A 42 -3.62 0.48 -8.60
N PRO A 43 -4.08 1.49 -9.38
CA PRO A 43 -5.26 1.34 -10.22
C PRO A 43 -5.03 0.25 -11.28
N ASP A 44 -6.08 -0.48 -11.63
CA ASP A 44 -6.02 -1.52 -12.67
C ASP A 44 -5.46 -0.98 -14.01
N ASP A 45 -5.85 0.24 -14.37
CA ASP A 45 -5.43 0.91 -15.60
C ASP A 45 -4.02 1.51 -15.54
N LEU A 46 -3.42 1.63 -14.35
CA LEU A 46 -2.18 2.38 -14.11
C LEU A 46 -1.19 1.55 -13.26
N THR A 47 -0.63 0.51 -13.87
CA THR A 47 0.28 -0.44 -13.19
C THR A 47 1.61 0.13 -12.72
N ASP A 48 2.00 1.28 -13.25
CA ASP A 48 3.21 2.01 -12.86
C ASP A 48 2.99 2.92 -11.64
N GLU A 49 1.75 3.24 -11.29
CA GLU A 49 1.42 4.08 -10.13
C GLU A 49 1.36 3.27 -8.83
N ARG A 50 2.37 2.42 -8.62
CA ARG A 50 2.50 1.58 -7.43
C ARG A 50 2.83 2.42 -6.22
N ARG A 51 1.82 2.63 -5.40
CA ARG A 51 1.96 3.33 -4.13
C ARG A 51 2.12 2.31 -3.01
N HIS A 52 2.84 2.73 -1.96
CA HIS A 52 3.24 1.87 -0.86
C HIS A 52 2.59 2.38 0.42
N TRP A 53 1.91 1.51 1.15
CA TRP A 53 1.19 1.86 2.38
C TRP A 53 1.53 0.89 3.50
N HIS A 54 1.58 1.42 4.72
CA HIS A 54 1.49 0.57 5.90
C HIS A 54 0.17 -0.23 5.91
N HIS A 55 0.18 -1.45 6.47
CA HIS A 55 -1.03 -2.28 6.57
C HIS A 55 -2.22 -1.56 7.20
N HIS A 56 -1.99 -0.83 8.30
CA HIS A 56 -3.03 -0.06 8.98
C HIS A 56 -3.52 1.13 8.15
N CYS A 57 -2.60 1.89 7.55
CA CYS A 57 -2.92 3.02 6.68
C CYS A 57 -3.75 2.59 5.47
N TRP A 58 -3.42 1.45 4.87
CA TRP A 58 -4.20 0.90 3.74
C TRP A 58 -5.64 0.61 4.14
N ARG A 59 -5.87 -0.05 5.29
CA ARG A 59 -7.23 -0.34 5.77
C ARG A 59 -8.09 0.91 5.91
N ILE A 60 -7.48 1.99 6.37
CA ILE A 60 -8.14 3.29 6.54
C ILE A 60 -8.35 3.99 5.18
N ALA A 61 -7.38 3.94 4.27
CA ALA A 61 -7.48 4.54 2.95
C ALA A 61 -8.57 3.86 2.10
N ALA A 62 -8.55 2.52 2.07
CA ALA A 62 -9.53 1.70 1.38
C ALA A 62 -10.94 1.90 1.94
N GLY A 63 -11.10 1.95 3.27
CA GLY A 63 -12.39 2.23 3.90
C GLY A 63 -12.92 3.65 3.65
N ARG A 64 -12.10 4.57 3.13
CA ARG A 64 -12.49 5.96 2.85
C ARG A 64 -12.51 6.30 1.36
N GLY A 65 -12.20 5.37 0.46
CA GLY A 65 -12.04 5.65 -0.97
C GLY A 65 -10.97 6.72 -1.26
N ARG A 66 -10.04 6.97 -0.33
CA ARG A 66 -9.01 8.01 -0.46
C ARG A 66 -7.70 7.37 -0.92
N THR A 67 -7.67 6.99 -2.20
CA THR A 67 -6.50 6.42 -2.89
C THR A 67 -5.85 7.38 -3.88
N SER A 68 -6.41 8.59 -4.02
CA SER A 68 -5.94 9.71 -4.87
C SER A 68 -4.47 10.03 -4.73
#